data_AF-A0A5L8WDV8-F1
#
_entry.id   AF-A0A5L8WDV8-F1
#
_cell.length_a   1.000
_cell.length_b   1.000
_cell.length_c   1.000
_cell.angle_alpha   90.00
_cell.angle_beta   90.00
_cell.angle_gamma   90.00
#
_symmetry.space_group_name_H-M   'P 1'
#
loop_
_entity.id
_entity.type
_entity.pdbx_description
1 polymer ?
#
loop_
_entity_poly.entity_id
_entity_poly.type
_entity_poly.pdbx_seq_one_letter_code
_entity_poly.pdbx_strand_id
1 'polypeptide(L)'
;MQKFIELLEKNNLLKTIHDPVDVDLEIAHLAYIEVKKEDSKALLFTNAVKNGKKYDYPVLLNTFCNEKALKLAFGKDYEDVAKEISSLLKMHIPQSFGAKLNFFKTLLDLKNIPPKRIKKDGEFNYKSLNSLYDMPILKTWEKDAAPFITMGQVYTQSLDGKQNNLGMYRLQVVDEKTLLMHWQIHKDASHFFHEYKKANQKMPVSIAIGGDPLYIWCAQAPLPKGIFELLLYGFIKKKPAILAKCKSNHLYVPYDSDFVIEGFVDPNEFAPEGPFGDHTGFYTPVELCPVLKIEKIFAKKNAIYQATVVGKPPLEDKYMGLGTERVFLPLLQTNAPDLIDYNMPENGVFHNLILAKIEAKYPAHAKQIMHTFWGVGQMSFVKHAIFVDENAPCLQDYDKLIPYILNRFDEEKLLISEGICDQLDHASNTYCYGGKAGLDACGDEKKVELEILSNETLLSLFKEKDQSILNLKQFYTQTFAPICVILINKKEKIAQVFEKLQTCKKHFRILVFLDTDAILENPYMLIWRVVNNIDAKRDIFIKKDCVAIDATSKGSLENYHKEWPLMTNCSKEVIDKLIAKNLLPNDEKLFKKFEIF
;
A
#
# COMPACT_ATOMS: atom_id res chain seq x y z
N MET A 1 -8.81 21.37 5.04
CA MET A 1 -9.19 20.29 5.96
C MET A 1 -10.49 20.51 6.75
N GLN A 2 -10.69 21.62 7.47
CA GLN A 2 -11.86 21.82 8.37
C GLN A 2 -13.24 21.47 7.78
N LYS A 3 -13.53 21.93 6.55
CA LYS A 3 -14.79 21.58 5.86
C LYS A 3 -14.99 20.06 5.70
N PHE A 4 -13.91 19.31 5.52
CA PHE A 4 -13.96 17.86 5.42
C PHE A 4 -14.20 17.20 6.78
N ILE A 5 -13.60 17.72 7.85
CA ILE A 5 -13.89 17.28 9.23
C ILE A 5 -15.38 17.45 9.55
N GLU A 6 -15.98 18.60 9.21
CA GLU A 6 -17.42 18.82 9.36
C GLU A 6 -18.25 17.83 8.53
N LEU A 7 -17.79 17.45 7.33
CA LEU A 7 -18.46 16.44 6.50
C LEU A 7 -18.38 15.05 7.15
N LEU A 8 -17.24 14.68 7.71
CA LEU A 8 -17.07 13.42 8.44
C LEU A 8 -17.99 13.37 9.66
N GLU A 9 -18.03 14.44 10.46
CA GLU A 9 -18.90 14.56 11.63
C GLU A 9 -20.38 14.42 11.27
N LYS A 10 -20.84 15.19 10.27
CA LYS A 10 -22.23 15.12 9.75
C LYS A 10 -22.62 13.72 9.26
N ASN A 11 -21.65 12.91 8.88
CA ASN A 11 -21.86 11.55 8.37
C ASN A 11 -21.60 10.44 9.39
N ASN A 12 -21.34 10.78 10.66
CA ASN A 12 -20.96 9.86 11.74
C ASN A 12 -19.67 9.07 11.45
N LEU A 13 -18.73 9.72 10.75
CA LEU A 13 -17.43 9.15 10.36
C LEU A 13 -16.26 9.75 11.15
N LEU A 14 -16.55 10.58 12.16
CA LEU A 14 -15.53 11.23 13.00
C LEU A 14 -15.70 10.79 14.45
N LYS A 15 -14.59 10.47 15.11
CA LYS A 15 -14.49 10.36 16.56
C LYS A 15 -13.46 11.39 17.05
N THR A 16 -13.90 12.30 17.92
CA THR A 16 -13.02 13.31 18.51
C THR A 16 -12.55 12.85 19.89
N ILE A 17 -11.24 12.95 20.13
CA ILE A 17 -10.58 12.60 21.39
C ILE A 17 -10.03 13.90 22.00
N HIS A 18 -10.49 14.19 23.21
CA HIS A 18 -10.16 15.42 23.94
C HIS A 18 -9.09 15.21 25.02
N ASP A 19 -8.94 13.97 25.48
CA ASP A 19 -7.91 13.58 26.43
C ASP A 19 -6.51 13.86 25.88
N PRO A 20 -5.53 14.14 26.76
CA PRO A 20 -4.13 14.23 26.36
C PRO A 20 -3.64 12.87 25.83
N VAL A 21 -3.18 12.83 24.58
CA VAL A 21 -2.64 11.63 23.93
C VAL A 21 -1.27 11.93 23.34
N ASP A 22 -0.29 11.06 23.61
CA ASP A 22 1.10 11.27 23.17
C ASP A 22 1.28 11.06 21.65
N VAL A 23 2.04 11.94 21.01
CA VAL A 23 2.48 11.80 19.61
C VAL A 23 3.49 10.66 19.43
N ASP A 24 4.11 10.22 20.52
CA ASP A 24 4.98 9.04 20.56
C ASP A 24 4.12 7.79 20.86
N LEU A 25 3.87 6.98 19.84
CA LEU A 25 3.15 5.71 19.86
C LEU A 25 1.64 5.78 20.16
N GLU A 26 1.19 6.55 21.15
CA GLU A 26 -0.21 6.48 21.63
C GLU A 26 -1.23 6.87 20.55
N ILE A 27 -1.08 8.04 19.91
CA ILE A 27 -1.98 8.49 18.82
C ILE A 27 -1.98 7.48 17.67
N ALA A 28 -0.79 7.00 17.28
CA ALA A 28 -0.61 6.07 16.16
C ALA A 28 -1.28 4.72 16.47
N HIS A 29 -1.05 4.14 17.65
CA HIS A 29 -1.66 2.86 18.03
C HIS A 29 -3.19 2.95 18.12
N LEU A 30 -3.75 4.06 18.61
CA LEU A 30 -5.19 4.27 18.60
C LEU A 30 -5.75 4.28 17.17
N ALA A 31 -5.10 5.00 16.24
CA ALA A 31 -5.51 5.04 14.84
C ALA A 31 -5.35 3.67 14.14
N TYR A 32 -4.24 2.98 14.42
CA TYR A 32 -3.93 1.64 13.91
C TYR A 32 -4.98 0.60 14.31
N ILE A 33 -5.51 0.68 15.54
CA ILE A 33 -6.55 -0.24 16.00
C ILE A 33 -7.93 0.17 15.49
N GLU A 34 -8.23 1.47 15.44
CA GLU A 34 -9.51 1.97 14.96
C GLU A 34 -9.78 1.56 13.51
N VAL A 35 -8.78 1.66 12.62
CA VAL A 35 -8.96 1.37 11.19
C VAL A 35 -9.22 -0.11 10.88
N LYS A 36 -8.99 -0.99 11.85
CA LYS A 36 -9.24 -2.44 11.73
C LYS A 36 -10.68 -2.84 12.01
N LYS A 37 -11.51 -1.89 12.46
CA LYS A 37 -12.94 -2.08 12.69
C LYS A 37 -13.72 -1.92 11.39
N GLU A 38 -14.80 -2.67 11.24
CA GLU A 38 -15.67 -2.60 10.07
C GLU A 38 -16.34 -1.23 9.92
N ASP A 39 -16.68 -0.58 11.04
CA ASP A 39 -17.28 0.75 11.13
C ASP A 39 -16.26 1.86 11.46
N SER A 40 -14.99 1.63 11.10
CA SER A 40 -13.86 2.53 11.33
C SER A 40 -14.18 4.01 11.06
N LYS A 41 -13.71 4.86 11.97
CA LYS A 41 -13.87 6.32 11.92
C LYS A 41 -12.54 7.05 11.80
N ALA A 42 -12.59 8.25 11.24
CA ALA A 42 -11.51 9.22 11.34
C ALA A 42 -11.35 9.65 12.80
N LEU A 43 -10.10 9.80 13.26
CA LEU A 43 -9.80 10.21 14.62
C LEU A 43 -9.24 11.63 14.64
N LEU A 44 -9.91 12.52 15.39
CA LEU A 44 -9.44 13.88 15.63
C LEU A 44 -8.97 14.04 17.07
N PHE A 45 -7.67 14.16 17.27
CA PHE A 45 -7.04 14.40 18.56
C PHE A 45 -6.88 15.89 18.78
N THR A 46 -7.65 16.46 19.70
CA THR A 46 -7.63 17.92 19.98
C THR A 46 -6.60 18.32 21.03
N ASN A 47 -5.96 17.33 21.66
CA ASN A 47 -4.98 17.52 22.72
C ASN A 47 -3.79 16.56 22.54
N ALA A 48 -3.09 16.71 21.40
CA ALA A 48 -1.83 16.02 21.18
C ALA A 48 -0.75 16.59 22.11
N VAL A 49 0.00 15.71 22.78
CA VAL A 49 1.07 16.09 23.71
C VAL A 49 2.37 15.37 23.37
N LYS A 50 3.49 15.91 23.84
CA LYS A 50 4.78 15.22 23.92
C LYS A 50 5.47 15.61 25.21
N ASN A 51 5.89 14.64 26.02
CA ASN A 51 6.50 14.88 27.34
C ASN A 51 5.64 15.82 28.22
N GLY A 52 4.32 15.66 28.17
CA GLY A 52 3.35 16.50 28.91
C GLY A 52 3.12 17.90 28.34
N LYS A 53 3.88 18.35 27.32
CA LYS A 53 3.65 19.62 26.64
C LYS A 53 2.62 19.44 25.52
N LYS A 54 1.57 20.27 25.56
CA LYS A 54 0.54 20.32 24.51
C LYS A 54 1.03 21.02 23.24
N TYR A 55 0.65 20.49 22.09
CA TYR A 55 0.80 21.15 20.79
C TYR A 55 -0.36 22.12 20.50
N ASP A 56 -0.07 23.17 19.73
CA ASP A 56 -1.07 24.16 19.28
C ASP A 56 -2.08 23.57 18.29
N TYR A 57 -1.73 22.46 17.64
CA TYR A 57 -2.43 21.92 16.47
C TYR A 57 -3.06 20.55 16.76
N PRO A 58 -4.35 20.35 16.45
CA PRO A 58 -4.97 19.03 16.47
C PRO A 58 -4.36 18.09 15.44
N VAL A 59 -4.45 16.79 15.70
CA VAL A 59 -4.01 15.73 14.78
C VAL A 59 -5.22 14.97 14.22
N LEU A 60 -5.27 14.81 12.90
CA LEU A 60 -6.29 14.00 12.21
C LEU A 60 -5.63 12.77 11.57
N LEU A 61 -6.14 11.58 11.88
CA LEU A 61 -5.76 10.31 11.24
C LEU A 61 -7.00 9.58 10.70
N ASN A 62 -6.76 8.56 9.86
CA ASN A 62 -7.79 7.75 9.23
C ASN A 62 -8.78 8.63 8.47
N THR A 63 -8.28 9.61 7.72
CA THR A 63 -9.09 10.51 6.88
C THR A 63 -9.95 9.71 5.88
N PHE A 64 -9.39 8.64 5.33
CA PHE A 64 -10.06 7.65 4.49
C PHE A 64 -10.45 6.42 5.32
N CYS A 65 -11.16 6.61 6.44
CA CYS A 65 -11.48 5.53 7.40
C CYS A 65 -12.36 4.40 6.85
N ASN A 66 -13.12 4.66 5.78
CA ASN A 66 -13.93 3.68 5.07
C ASN A 66 -14.33 4.16 3.67
N GLU A 67 -15.03 3.31 2.90
CA GLU A 67 -15.49 3.63 1.53
C GLU A 67 -16.39 4.88 1.48
N LYS A 68 -17.22 5.11 2.50
CA LYS A 68 -18.06 6.32 2.58
C LYS A 68 -17.21 7.58 2.70
N ALA A 69 -16.16 7.55 3.52
CA ALA A 69 -15.21 8.66 3.64
C ALA A 69 -14.47 8.92 2.31
N LEU A 70 -14.07 7.86 1.59
CA LEU A 70 -13.48 7.97 0.26
C LEU A 70 -14.41 8.69 -0.73
N LYS A 71 -15.68 8.29 -0.81
CA LYS A 71 -16.68 8.95 -1.68
C LYS A 71 -16.89 10.41 -1.32
N LEU A 72 -16.91 10.74 -0.02
CA LEU A 72 -16.97 12.13 0.43
C LEU A 72 -15.73 12.94 0.01
N ALA A 73 -14.54 12.35 0.08
CA ALA A 73 -13.31 13.02 -0.37
C ALA A 73 -13.32 13.26 -1.89
N PHE A 74 -13.83 12.32 -2.68
CA PHE A 74 -14.00 12.48 -4.12
C PHE A 74 -15.11 13.49 -4.46
N GLY A 75 -16.13 13.61 -3.60
CA GLY A 75 -17.35 14.37 -3.85
C GLY A 75 -18.32 13.67 -4.81
N LYS A 76 -18.04 12.42 -5.18
CA LYS A 76 -18.84 11.52 -6.02
C LYS A 76 -18.36 10.08 -5.86
N ASP A 77 -19.06 9.14 -6.48
CA ASP A 77 -18.60 7.75 -6.53
C ASP A 77 -17.35 7.61 -7.44
N TYR A 78 -16.38 6.80 -7.03
CA TYR A 78 -15.17 6.53 -7.81
C TYR A 78 -15.49 5.73 -9.09
N GLU A 79 -16.58 4.95 -9.09
CA GLU A 79 -17.05 4.25 -10.30
C GLU A 79 -17.47 5.23 -11.40
N ASP A 80 -18.02 6.38 -11.03
CA ASP A 80 -18.39 7.41 -12.00
C ASP A 80 -17.15 8.10 -12.58
N VAL A 81 -16.05 8.17 -11.81
CA VAL A 81 -14.74 8.61 -12.33
C VAL A 81 -14.19 7.59 -13.33
N ALA A 82 -14.25 6.29 -13.01
CA ALA A 82 -13.80 5.22 -13.89
C ALA A 82 -14.60 5.19 -15.22
N LYS A 83 -15.94 5.31 -15.15
CA LYS A 83 -16.80 5.42 -16.34
C LYS A 83 -16.44 6.63 -17.20
N GLU A 84 -16.13 7.76 -16.58
CA GLU A 84 -15.73 8.97 -17.30
C GLU A 84 -14.40 8.77 -18.04
N ILE A 85 -13.40 8.15 -17.39
CA ILE A 85 -12.13 7.77 -18.03
C ILE A 85 -12.37 6.80 -19.19
N SER A 86 -13.18 5.75 -18.98
CA SER A 86 -13.54 4.78 -20.03
C SER A 86 -14.19 5.45 -21.24
N SER A 87 -15.08 6.41 -20.99
CA SER A 87 -15.73 7.20 -22.06
C SER A 87 -14.74 8.04 -22.86
N LEU A 88 -13.71 8.60 -22.21
CA LEU A 88 -12.66 9.37 -22.88
C LEU A 88 -11.75 8.48 -23.72
N LEU A 89 -11.42 7.27 -23.24
CA LEU A 89 -10.60 6.30 -23.95
C LEU A 89 -11.29 5.72 -25.19
N LYS A 90 -12.62 5.55 -25.14
CA LYS A 90 -13.46 5.05 -26.25
C LYS A 90 -13.92 6.14 -27.22
N MET A 91 -13.45 7.38 -27.03
CA MET A 91 -13.91 8.51 -27.82
C MET A 91 -13.39 8.42 -29.27
N HIS A 92 -14.31 8.25 -30.22
CA HIS A 92 -14.00 8.30 -31.64
C HIS A 92 -14.16 9.72 -32.21
N ILE A 93 -13.47 10.02 -33.31
CA ILE A 93 -13.62 11.29 -34.03
C ILE A 93 -15.08 11.43 -34.49
N PRO A 94 -15.82 12.46 -34.05
CA PRO A 94 -17.25 12.56 -34.33
C PRO A 94 -17.52 12.87 -35.80
N GLN A 95 -18.34 12.05 -36.46
CA GLN A 95 -18.70 12.24 -37.87
C GLN A 95 -19.98 13.08 -38.08
N SER A 96 -20.88 13.15 -37.09
CA SER A 96 -22.15 13.89 -37.19
C SER A 96 -22.14 15.22 -36.41
N PHE A 97 -23.00 16.17 -36.81
CA PHE A 97 -23.08 17.50 -36.18
C PHE A 97 -23.47 17.43 -34.69
N GLY A 98 -24.42 16.56 -34.32
CA GLY A 98 -24.79 16.33 -32.91
C GLY A 98 -23.65 15.71 -32.09
N ALA A 99 -22.88 14.79 -32.68
CA ALA A 99 -21.70 14.23 -32.03
C ALA A 99 -20.57 15.26 -31.86
N LYS A 100 -20.41 16.20 -32.80
CA LYS A 100 -19.48 17.33 -32.66
C LYS A 100 -19.89 18.27 -31.50
N LEU A 101 -21.18 18.52 -31.31
CA LEU A 101 -21.66 19.32 -30.18
C LEU A 101 -21.39 18.63 -28.83
N ASN A 102 -21.63 17.31 -28.74
CA ASN A 102 -21.31 16.55 -27.53
C ASN A 102 -19.81 16.52 -27.26
N PHE A 103 -18.97 16.31 -28.29
CA PHE A 103 -17.51 16.40 -28.17
C PHE A 103 -17.06 17.78 -27.67
N PHE A 104 -17.65 18.86 -28.17
CA PHE A 104 -17.35 20.21 -27.70
C PHE A 104 -17.76 20.44 -26.23
N LYS A 105 -18.90 19.89 -25.79
CA LYS A 105 -19.29 19.91 -24.37
C LYS A 105 -18.30 19.14 -23.51
N THR A 106 -17.89 17.94 -23.92
CA THR A 106 -16.85 17.17 -23.23
C THR A 106 -15.56 17.98 -23.10
N LEU A 107 -15.13 18.66 -24.17
CA LEU A 107 -13.93 19.51 -24.15
C LEU A 107 -14.08 20.73 -23.22
N LEU A 108 -15.27 21.34 -23.17
CA LEU A 108 -15.59 22.42 -22.25
C LEU A 108 -15.51 21.97 -20.78
N ASP A 109 -15.90 20.73 -20.48
CA ASP A 109 -15.83 20.18 -19.12
C ASP A 109 -14.37 19.98 -18.65
N LEU A 110 -13.42 19.85 -19.60
CA LEU A 110 -11.99 19.77 -19.29
C LEU A 110 -11.35 21.12 -18.95
N LYS A 111 -12.02 22.27 -19.18
CA LYS A 111 -11.43 23.60 -18.97
C LYS A 111 -11.04 23.90 -17.52
N ASN A 112 -11.70 23.23 -16.57
CA ASN A 112 -11.50 23.42 -15.13
C ASN A 112 -10.50 22.43 -14.53
N ILE A 113 -9.85 21.59 -15.36
CA ILE A 113 -8.88 20.58 -14.92
C ILE A 113 -7.53 21.20 -14.54
N PRO A 114 -6.92 22.09 -15.35
CA PRO A 114 -5.60 22.62 -15.04
C PRO A 114 -5.56 23.41 -13.73
N PRO A 115 -4.56 23.18 -12.85
CA PRO A 115 -4.41 23.96 -11.63
C PRO A 115 -4.30 25.46 -11.92
N LYS A 116 -4.91 26.28 -11.07
CA LYS A 116 -4.93 27.74 -11.20
C LYS A 116 -3.94 28.35 -10.21
N ARG A 117 -2.87 28.97 -10.74
CA ARG A 117 -1.92 29.75 -9.94
C ARG A 117 -2.49 31.14 -9.63
N ILE A 118 -2.42 31.56 -8.37
CA ILE A 118 -2.87 32.89 -7.93
C ILE A 118 -1.69 33.74 -7.46
N LYS A 119 -1.88 35.07 -7.46
CA LYS A 119 -0.89 36.03 -6.94
C LYS A 119 -1.00 36.25 -5.42
N LYS A 120 -2.11 35.83 -4.80
CA LYS A 120 -2.35 35.95 -3.36
C LYS A 120 -1.51 34.92 -2.62
N ASP A 121 -1.04 35.29 -1.43
CA ASP A 121 -0.38 34.39 -0.50
C ASP A 121 -1.32 33.29 -0.03
N GLY A 122 -0.80 32.06 0.07
CA GLY A 122 -1.54 30.90 0.60
C GLY A 122 -2.06 31.13 2.01
N GLU A 123 -3.19 30.51 2.36
CA GLU A 123 -3.75 30.58 3.72
C GLU A 123 -2.79 30.05 4.79
N PHE A 124 -1.87 29.16 4.40
CA PHE A 124 -0.78 28.67 5.22
C PHE A 124 0.17 29.78 5.70
N ASN A 125 0.26 30.94 5.03
CA ASN A 125 1.13 32.06 5.45
C ASN A 125 0.63 32.81 6.70
N TYR A 126 -0.34 32.27 7.44
CA TYR A 126 -0.87 32.91 8.65
C TYR A 126 0.17 33.01 9.77
N LYS A 127 0.96 31.95 10.01
CA LYS A 127 2.03 31.91 11.02
C LYS A 127 3.27 31.24 10.45
N SER A 128 4.45 31.82 10.68
CA SER A 128 5.73 31.13 10.44
C SER A 128 6.11 30.33 11.69
N LEU A 129 6.57 29.10 11.50
CA LEU A 129 7.09 28.24 12.57
C LEU A 129 8.61 28.22 12.53
N ASN A 130 9.23 28.04 13.70
CA ASN A 130 10.68 28.06 13.83
C ASN A 130 11.27 26.67 13.68
N SER A 131 10.54 25.62 14.09
CA SER A 131 11.05 24.26 14.14
C SER A 131 10.02 23.24 13.63
N LEU A 132 10.50 22.14 13.05
CA LEU A 132 9.68 20.94 12.83
C LEU A 132 9.04 20.43 14.13
N TYR A 133 9.70 20.64 15.27
CA TYR A 133 9.19 20.25 16.59
C TYR A 133 8.01 21.09 17.07
N ASP A 134 7.65 22.17 16.37
CA ASP A 134 6.41 22.92 16.63
C ASP A 134 5.17 22.19 16.08
N MET A 135 5.36 21.18 15.22
CA MET A 135 4.29 20.35 14.66
C MET A 135 4.17 19.02 15.43
N PRO A 136 2.97 18.47 15.61
CA PRO A 136 2.74 17.20 16.30
C PRO A 136 3.06 15.99 15.39
N ILE A 137 4.31 15.91 14.91
CA ILE A 137 4.80 14.81 14.06
C ILE A 137 4.88 13.53 14.90
N LEU A 138 4.36 12.43 14.37
CA LEU A 138 4.19 11.19 15.11
C LEU A 138 5.41 10.28 14.99
N LYS A 139 5.72 9.56 16.07
CA LYS A 139 6.49 8.32 16.01
C LYS A 139 5.49 7.17 16.11
N THR A 140 5.47 6.30 15.10
CA THR A 140 4.40 5.32 14.90
C THR A 140 4.68 4.03 15.63
N TRP A 141 5.89 3.48 15.43
CA TRP A 141 6.29 2.21 15.98
C TRP A 141 7.49 2.35 16.93
N GLU A 142 7.59 1.42 17.89
CA GLU A 142 8.60 1.49 18.95
C GLU A 142 10.04 1.57 18.41
N LYS A 143 10.34 0.77 17.37
CA LYS A 143 11.65 0.72 16.74
C LYS A 143 11.83 1.73 15.59
N ASP A 144 10.86 2.59 15.30
CA ASP A 144 11.09 3.68 14.34
C ASP A 144 12.23 4.58 14.84
N ALA A 145 13.12 4.97 13.94
CA ALA A 145 14.31 5.74 14.28
C ALA A 145 14.02 7.14 14.82
N ALA A 146 12.91 7.74 14.39
CA ALA A 146 12.50 9.10 14.74
C ALA A 146 10.99 9.27 14.48
N PRO A 147 10.41 10.46 14.75
CA PRO A 147 9.13 10.84 14.16
C PRO A 147 9.21 10.97 12.64
N PHE A 148 8.11 10.64 11.95
CA PHE A 148 8.00 10.71 10.49
C PHE A 148 6.77 11.51 10.07
N ILE A 149 6.93 12.36 9.04
CA ILE A 149 5.79 12.94 8.34
C ILE A 149 5.30 11.88 7.34
N THR A 150 4.09 11.34 7.57
CA THR A 150 3.53 10.24 6.77
C THR A 150 2.54 10.68 5.69
N MET A 151 1.94 11.87 5.81
CA MET A 151 1.00 12.44 4.84
C MET A 151 1.54 13.73 4.18
N GLY A 152 2.85 13.75 3.91
CA GLY A 152 3.52 14.88 3.24
C GLY A 152 3.32 14.85 1.72
N GLN A 153 2.58 15.83 1.21
CA GLN A 153 2.41 16.08 -0.24
C GLN A 153 3.64 16.80 -0.76
N VAL A 154 4.55 16.10 -1.44
CA VAL A 154 5.85 16.60 -1.88
C VAL A 154 5.77 17.12 -3.32
N TYR A 155 5.95 18.43 -3.46
CA TYR A 155 5.97 19.15 -4.73
C TYR A 155 7.39 19.35 -5.23
N THR A 156 7.62 18.96 -6.48
CA THR A 156 8.91 19.06 -7.17
C THR A 156 8.70 19.50 -8.63
N GLN A 157 9.75 20.02 -9.26
CA GLN A 157 9.71 20.50 -10.64
C GLN A 157 10.98 20.09 -11.39
N SER A 158 10.88 19.78 -12.69
CA SER A 158 12.03 19.52 -13.56
C SER A 158 12.99 20.70 -13.60
N LEU A 159 14.26 20.47 -13.92
CA LEU A 159 15.27 21.53 -13.93
C LEU A 159 14.93 22.68 -14.92
N ASP A 160 14.26 22.34 -16.03
CA ASP A 160 13.83 23.32 -17.04
C ASP A 160 12.50 24.03 -16.72
N GLY A 161 11.85 23.68 -15.60
CA GLY A 161 10.60 24.29 -15.14
C GLY A 161 9.33 23.83 -15.87
N LYS A 162 9.42 22.87 -16.80
CA LYS A 162 8.28 22.48 -17.65
C LYS A 162 7.38 21.40 -17.03
N GLN A 163 7.92 20.54 -16.18
CA GLN A 163 7.19 19.43 -15.57
C GLN A 163 7.06 19.64 -14.06
N ASN A 164 5.88 19.34 -13.51
CA ASN A 164 5.64 19.36 -12.08
C ASN A 164 5.25 17.96 -11.64
N ASN A 165 5.65 17.58 -10.44
CA ASN A 165 5.28 16.33 -9.80
C ASN A 165 4.78 16.61 -8.38
N LEU A 166 3.76 15.88 -7.98
CA LEU A 166 3.24 15.77 -6.64
C LEU A 166 3.31 14.29 -6.23
N GLY A 167 4.18 13.98 -5.27
CA GLY A 167 4.31 12.64 -4.71
C GLY A 167 3.96 12.59 -3.23
N MET A 168 3.63 11.40 -2.72
CA MET A 168 3.55 11.11 -1.30
C MET A 168 4.79 10.31 -0.88
N TYR A 169 5.58 10.84 0.05
CA TYR A 169 6.80 10.18 0.55
C TYR A 169 6.85 10.29 2.07
N ARG A 170 7.35 9.25 2.76
CA ARG A 170 7.67 9.32 4.18
C ARG A 170 8.90 10.20 4.39
N LEU A 171 8.88 11.05 5.42
CA LEU A 171 9.95 12.01 5.69
C LEU A 171 10.43 11.90 7.13
N GLN A 172 11.67 11.43 7.33
CA GLN A 172 12.25 11.31 8.68
C GLN A 172 12.64 12.69 9.21
N VAL A 173 12.25 12.98 10.46
CA VAL A 173 12.73 14.17 11.18
C VAL A 173 14.09 13.89 11.80
N VAL A 174 15.11 14.65 11.40
CA VAL A 174 16.47 14.56 11.96
C VAL A 174 16.67 15.58 13.07
N ASP A 175 16.30 16.83 12.81
CA ASP A 175 16.42 17.95 13.73
C ASP A 175 15.33 19.00 13.46
N GLU A 176 15.48 20.22 13.99
CA GLU A 176 14.51 21.31 13.84
C GLU A 176 14.27 21.77 12.40
N LYS A 177 15.23 21.55 11.50
CA LYS A 177 15.28 22.09 10.13
C LYS A 177 15.77 21.09 9.07
N THR A 178 15.88 19.81 9.42
CA THR A 178 16.38 18.77 8.51
C THR A 178 15.40 17.61 8.40
N LEU A 179 15.06 17.23 7.15
CA LEU A 179 14.30 16.04 6.80
C LEU A 179 15.12 15.10 5.91
N LEU A 180 14.86 13.80 5.98
CA LEU A 180 15.35 12.83 4.98
C LEU A 180 14.23 12.46 4.02
N MET A 181 14.52 12.49 2.71
CA MET A 181 13.55 12.29 1.64
C MET A 181 13.62 10.85 1.12
N HIS A 182 12.70 9.97 1.53
CA HIS A 182 12.63 8.61 1.02
C HIS A 182 11.77 8.54 -0.27
N TRP A 183 12.21 9.18 -1.35
CA TRP A 183 11.58 8.99 -2.66
C TRP A 183 12.11 7.71 -3.33
N GLN A 184 11.21 6.80 -3.71
CA GLN A 184 11.61 5.56 -4.37
C GLN A 184 12.11 5.81 -5.80
N ILE A 185 12.98 4.93 -6.29
CA ILE A 185 13.70 5.09 -7.57
C ILE A 185 12.78 5.28 -8.79
N HIS A 186 11.57 4.71 -8.76
CA HIS A 186 10.62 4.70 -9.88
C HIS A 186 9.71 5.94 -9.93
N LYS A 187 9.84 6.89 -8.99
CA LYS A 187 8.97 8.07 -8.87
C LYS A 187 9.55 9.25 -9.64
N ASP A 188 8.71 10.15 -10.14
CA ASP A 188 9.15 11.28 -10.97
C ASP A 188 10.08 12.26 -10.22
N ALA A 189 9.92 12.41 -8.91
CA ALA A 189 10.87 13.17 -8.08
C ALA A 189 12.32 12.64 -8.18
N SER A 190 12.50 11.32 -8.29
CA SER A 190 13.84 10.71 -8.50
C SER A 190 14.42 11.13 -9.85
N HIS A 191 13.62 11.14 -10.92
CA HIS A 191 14.09 11.61 -12.24
C HIS A 191 14.58 13.07 -12.17
N PHE A 192 13.79 13.96 -11.56
CA PHE A 192 14.19 15.36 -11.39
C PHE A 192 15.45 15.48 -10.52
N PHE A 193 15.53 14.75 -9.42
CA PHE A 193 16.74 14.72 -8.58
C PHE A 193 18.01 14.43 -9.39
N HIS A 194 17.96 13.47 -10.32
CA HIS A 194 19.09 13.16 -11.19
C HIS A 194 19.42 14.28 -12.20
N GLU A 195 18.43 15.04 -12.67
CA GLU A 195 18.66 16.24 -13.50
C GLU A 195 19.43 17.31 -12.71
N TYR A 196 18.96 17.64 -11.50
CA TYR A 196 19.62 18.60 -10.60
C TYR A 196 21.02 18.13 -10.20
N LYS A 197 21.20 16.83 -9.94
CA LYS A 197 22.51 16.23 -9.66
C LYS A 197 23.49 16.41 -10.80
N LYS A 198 23.07 16.11 -12.03
CA LYS A 198 23.91 16.30 -13.24
C LYS A 198 24.27 17.77 -13.44
N ALA A 199 23.37 18.69 -13.12
CA ALA A 199 23.60 20.12 -13.19
C ALA A 199 24.39 20.69 -11.98
N ASN A 200 24.65 19.86 -10.95
CA ASN A 200 25.22 20.28 -9.68
C ASN A 200 24.47 21.46 -9.04
N GLN A 201 23.14 21.41 -9.05
CA GLN A 201 22.26 22.42 -8.49
C GLN A 201 21.42 21.83 -7.35
N LYS A 202 21.13 22.65 -6.34
CA LYS A 202 20.19 22.27 -5.29
C LYS A 202 18.78 22.20 -5.87
N MET A 203 18.07 21.12 -5.56
CA MET A 203 16.71 20.88 -6.01
C MET A 203 15.72 21.55 -5.03
N PRO A 204 14.85 22.47 -5.47
CA PRO A 204 13.81 23.02 -4.62
C PRO A 204 12.77 21.95 -4.30
N VAL A 205 12.34 21.89 -3.05
CA VAL A 205 11.29 20.99 -2.57
C VAL A 205 10.35 21.76 -1.67
N SER A 206 9.05 21.57 -1.87
CA SER A 206 8.01 22.09 -0.98
C SER A 206 7.06 20.97 -0.58
N ILE A 207 6.77 20.84 0.71
CA ILE A 207 5.91 19.80 1.27
C ILE A 207 4.67 20.48 1.84
N ALA A 208 3.49 20.09 1.38
CA ALA A 208 2.22 20.50 1.97
C ALA A 208 1.65 19.40 2.86
N ILE A 209 0.94 19.78 3.93
CA ILE A 209 0.21 18.86 4.81
C ILE A 209 -1.21 19.43 4.99
N GLY A 210 -2.22 18.59 4.92
CA GLY A 210 -3.63 18.99 4.99
C GLY A 210 -4.16 19.54 3.67
N GLY A 211 -5.08 20.51 3.74
CA GLY A 211 -5.83 21.00 2.56
C GLY A 211 -7.08 20.17 2.25
N ASP A 212 -7.47 20.08 0.97
CA ASP A 212 -8.50 19.13 0.52
C ASP A 212 -7.91 17.70 0.57
N PRO A 213 -8.58 16.71 1.19
CA PRO A 213 -8.04 15.36 1.32
C PRO A 213 -7.74 14.71 -0.03
N LEU A 214 -8.40 15.12 -1.12
CA LEU A 214 -8.15 14.53 -2.43
C LEU A 214 -6.73 14.83 -2.95
N TYR A 215 -6.04 15.87 -2.47
CA TYR A 215 -4.64 16.11 -2.84
C TYR A 215 -3.74 14.94 -2.44
N ILE A 216 -4.01 14.33 -1.28
CA ILE A 216 -3.28 13.17 -0.76
C ILE A 216 -3.48 11.97 -1.67
N TRP A 217 -4.72 11.68 -2.03
CA TRP A 217 -5.03 10.56 -2.91
C TRP A 217 -4.45 10.78 -4.31
N CYS A 218 -4.49 12.00 -4.85
CA CYS A 218 -3.85 12.32 -6.12
C CYS A 218 -2.32 12.12 -6.07
N ALA A 219 -1.66 12.41 -4.94
CA ALA A 219 -0.22 12.27 -4.78
C ALA A 219 0.30 10.82 -4.82
N GLN A 220 -0.57 9.83 -4.64
CA GLN A 220 -0.23 8.41 -4.78
C GLN A 220 -0.72 7.78 -6.09
N ALA A 221 -1.55 8.49 -6.86
CA ALA A 221 -2.24 7.92 -8.01
C ALA A 221 -1.23 7.53 -9.12
N PRO A 222 -1.33 6.33 -9.72
CA PRO A 222 -0.40 5.83 -10.73
C PRO A 222 -0.64 6.44 -12.12
N LEU A 223 -0.49 7.76 -12.23
CA LEU A 223 -0.66 8.45 -13.51
C LEU A 223 0.48 8.13 -14.49
N PRO A 224 0.20 8.17 -15.81
CA PRO A 224 1.24 8.13 -16.83
C PRO A 224 2.29 9.22 -16.61
N LYS A 225 3.56 8.87 -16.88
CA LYS A 225 4.71 9.77 -16.74
C LYS A 225 4.47 11.11 -17.43
N GLY A 226 4.79 12.21 -16.72
CA GLY A 226 4.69 13.57 -17.23
C GLY A 226 3.30 14.22 -17.11
N ILE A 227 2.30 13.51 -16.58
CA ILE A 227 1.00 14.10 -16.22
C ILE A 227 1.07 14.59 -14.77
N PHE A 228 0.88 15.89 -14.57
CA PHE A 228 0.86 16.45 -13.22
C PHE A 228 -0.39 15.99 -12.44
N GLU A 229 -0.20 15.47 -11.23
CA GLU A 229 -1.20 14.78 -10.43
C GLU A 229 -2.40 15.65 -10.06
N LEU A 230 -2.21 16.96 -9.91
CA LEU A 230 -3.32 17.88 -9.62
C LEU A 230 -4.27 18.08 -10.82
N LEU A 231 -3.93 17.61 -12.02
CA LEU A 231 -4.90 17.48 -13.11
C LEU A 231 -5.97 16.45 -12.74
N LEU A 232 -5.60 15.35 -12.09
CA LEU A 232 -6.57 14.35 -11.63
C LEU A 232 -7.52 14.93 -10.58
N TYR A 233 -7.02 15.78 -9.68
CA TYR A 233 -7.87 16.54 -8.75
C TYR A 233 -8.91 17.37 -9.51
N GLY A 234 -8.48 18.15 -10.51
CA GLY A 234 -9.37 18.99 -11.32
C GLY A 234 -10.41 18.18 -12.10
N PHE A 235 -9.99 17.03 -12.62
CA PHE A 235 -10.86 16.06 -13.30
C PHE A 235 -11.94 15.49 -12.38
N ILE A 236 -11.58 15.10 -11.15
CA ILE A 236 -12.52 14.53 -10.19
C ILE A 236 -13.45 15.60 -9.64
N LYS A 237 -12.92 16.71 -9.11
CA LYS A 237 -13.71 17.76 -8.44
C LYS A 237 -14.46 18.70 -9.38
N LYS A 238 -14.18 18.63 -10.70
CA LYS A 238 -14.67 19.56 -11.74
C LYS A 238 -14.32 21.03 -11.44
N LYS A 239 -13.27 21.25 -10.66
CA LYS A 239 -12.78 22.55 -10.21
C LYS A 239 -11.27 22.51 -10.09
N PRO A 240 -10.55 23.56 -10.51
CA PRO A 240 -9.10 23.55 -10.49
C PRO A 240 -8.57 23.57 -9.05
N ALA A 241 -7.47 22.87 -8.80
CA ALA A 241 -6.68 23.11 -7.60
C ALA A 241 -6.16 24.55 -7.63
N ILE A 242 -6.37 25.32 -6.55
CA ILE A 242 -5.89 26.69 -6.44
C ILE A 242 -4.51 26.65 -5.80
N LEU A 243 -3.50 27.18 -6.48
CA LEU A 243 -2.12 27.12 -6.03
C LEU A 243 -1.54 28.50 -5.70
N ALA A 244 -0.84 28.59 -4.57
CA ALA A 244 -0.08 29.76 -4.16
C ALA A 244 1.42 29.52 -4.31
N LYS A 245 2.18 30.58 -4.61
CA LYS A 245 3.63 30.51 -4.75
C LYS A 245 4.29 30.34 -3.37
N CYS A 246 5.29 29.48 -3.29
CA CYS A 246 6.15 29.34 -2.12
C CYS A 246 6.99 30.62 -1.89
N LYS A 247 7.51 30.80 -0.67
CA LYS A 247 8.25 32.00 -0.25
C LYS A 247 9.76 31.86 -0.36
N SER A 248 10.34 30.68 -0.20
CA SER A 248 11.78 30.42 -0.29
C SER A 248 12.21 29.88 -1.67
N ASN A 249 11.27 29.35 -2.46
CA ASN A 249 11.53 28.80 -3.78
C ASN A 249 10.43 29.16 -4.80
N HIS A 250 10.55 28.70 -6.03
CA HIS A 250 9.63 29.05 -7.13
C HIS A 250 8.44 28.10 -7.29
N LEU A 251 8.32 27.07 -6.44
CA LEU A 251 7.27 26.08 -6.51
C LEU A 251 5.91 26.65 -6.10
N TYR A 252 4.86 25.92 -6.46
CA TYR A 252 3.48 26.25 -6.13
C TYR A 252 2.83 25.07 -5.42
N VAL A 253 2.18 25.35 -4.29
CA VAL A 253 1.47 24.35 -3.46
C VAL A 253 0.01 24.77 -3.28
N PRO A 254 -0.90 23.87 -2.87
CA PRO A 254 -2.31 24.21 -2.66
C PRO A 254 -2.48 25.37 -1.69
N TYR A 255 -3.29 26.34 -2.11
CA TYR A 255 -3.54 27.59 -1.41
C TYR A 255 -4.08 27.39 0.00
N ASP A 256 -4.85 26.32 0.21
CA ASP A 256 -5.60 26.03 1.44
C ASP A 256 -4.94 24.96 2.34
N SER A 257 -3.70 24.56 2.02
CA SER A 257 -2.87 23.66 2.83
C SER A 257 -2.81 24.12 4.29
N ASP A 258 -2.79 23.18 5.23
CA ASP A 258 -2.75 23.47 6.66
C ASP A 258 -1.32 23.81 7.11
N PHE A 259 -0.32 23.09 6.59
CA PHE A 259 1.11 23.41 6.75
C PHE A 259 1.83 23.38 5.41
N VAL A 260 2.89 24.19 5.30
CA VAL A 260 3.84 24.15 4.18
C VAL A 260 5.27 24.24 4.69
N ILE A 261 6.11 23.30 4.30
CA ILE A 261 7.54 23.26 4.57
C ILE A 261 8.27 23.52 3.25
N GLU A 262 9.17 24.48 3.21
CA GLU A 262 9.88 24.88 1.99
C GLU A 262 11.39 24.79 2.21
N GLY A 263 12.11 24.21 1.24
CA GLY A 263 13.55 24.05 1.36
C GLY A 263 14.21 23.56 0.07
N PHE A 264 15.42 23.03 0.24
CA PHE A 264 16.25 22.54 -0.83
C PHE A 264 16.94 21.23 -0.47
N VAL A 265 16.98 20.30 -1.42
CA VAL A 265 17.80 19.10 -1.37
C VAL A 265 19.10 19.35 -2.11
N ASP A 266 20.23 19.10 -1.46
CA ASP A 266 21.52 19.02 -2.15
C ASP A 266 21.71 17.59 -2.69
N PRO A 267 21.83 17.38 -4.01
CA PRO A 267 21.95 16.02 -4.57
C PRO A 267 23.23 15.26 -4.21
N ASN A 268 24.13 15.90 -3.45
CA ASN A 268 25.36 15.31 -2.93
C ASN A 268 25.32 15.07 -1.41
N GLU A 269 24.28 15.50 -0.70
CA GLU A 269 24.15 15.32 0.75
C GLU A 269 23.16 14.18 1.07
N PHE A 270 23.65 13.15 1.77
CA PHE A 270 22.87 11.97 2.16
C PHE A 270 23.09 11.65 3.63
N ALA A 271 22.09 11.07 4.27
CA ALA A 271 22.17 10.59 5.64
C ALA A 271 21.35 9.29 5.80
N PRO A 272 21.69 8.45 6.81
CA PRO A 272 20.96 7.21 7.07
C PRO A 272 19.53 7.49 7.54
N GLU A 273 18.56 6.93 6.83
CA GLU A 273 17.12 6.95 7.12
C GLU A 273 16.69 5.56 7.60
N GLY A 274 15.73 5.52 8.52
CA GLY A 274 15.20 4.30 9.10
C GLY A 274 15.99 3.78 10.32
N PRO A 275 15.58 2.63 10.88
CA PRO A 275 14.48 1.79 10.41
C PRO A 275 13.10 2.47 10.55
N PHE A 276 12.16 2.02 9.73
CA PHE A 276 10.78 2.51 9.70
C PHE A 276 9.82 1.36 9.43
N GLY A 277 8.75 1.24 10.22
CA GLY A 277 7.70 0.26 9.96
C GLY A 277 6.81 0.68 8.80
N ASP A 278 6.83 -0.07 7.69
CA ASP A 278 6.18 0.32 6.42
C ASP A 278 4.92 -0.52 6.12
N HIS A 279 4.22 -0.19 5.03
CA HIS A 279 2.96 -0.77 4.55
C HIS A 279 3.00 -2.27 4.28
N THR A 280 4.19 -2.84 4.10
CA THR A 280 4.37 -4.31 4.03
C THR A 280 4.09 -4.99 5.37
N GLY A 281 4.06 -4.22 6.47
CA GLY A 281 3.94 -4.70 7.83
C GLY A 281 5.28 -5.06 8.47
N PHE A 282 6.40 -4.77 7.82
CA PHE A 282 7.76 -5.01 8.28
C PHE A 282 8.55 -3.70 8.43
N TYR A 283 9.59 -3.73 9.24
CA TYR A 283 10.58 -2.66 9.31
C TYR A 283 11.48 -2.68 8.08
N THR A 284 11.57 -1.55 7.39
CA THR A 284 12.54 -1.38 6.31
C THR A 284 13.93 -1.13 6.89
N PRO A 285 14.99 -1.69 6.30
CA PRO A 285 16.36 -1.48 6.77
C PRO A 285 16.80 -0.02 6.60
N VAL A 286 17.95 0.30 7.21
CA VAL A 286 18.55 1.63 7.09
C VAL A 286 19.12 1.84 5.69
N GLU A 287 18.75 2.94 5.03
CA GLU A 287 19.26 3.33 3.70
C GLU A 287 19.72 4.79 3.67
N LEU A 288 20.64 5.12 2.75
CA LEU A 288 21.07 6.51 2.55
C LEU A 288 20.02 7.28 1.74
N CYS A 289 19.41 8.30 2.35
CA CYS A 289 18.43 9.16 1.71
C CYS A 289 18.95 10.60 1.53
N PRO A 290 18.51 11.32 0.49
CA PRO A 290 18.84 12.73 0.32
C PRO A 290 18.37 13.59 1.50
N VAL A 291 19.20 14.55 1.87
CA VAL A 291 18.93 15.50 2.94
C VAL A 291 18.20 16.73 2.39
N LEU A 292 17.03 17.04 2.96
CA LEU A 292 16.30 18.28 2.74
C LEU A 292 16.61 19.26 3.87
N LYS A 293 17.23 20.40 3.54
CA LYS A 293 17.40 21.54 4.44
C LYS A 293 16.21 22.48 4.31
N ILE A 294 15.57 22.77 5.43
CA ILE A 294 14.36 23.59 5.51
C ILE A 294 14.74 25.06 5.68
N GLU A 295 14.17 25.90 4.81
CA GLU A 295 14.26 27.35 4.88
C GLU A 295 13.11 27.94 5.70
N LYS A 296 11.87 27.51 5.40
CA LYS A 296 10.67 28.08 6.02
C LYS A 296 9.63 27.01 6.32
N ILE A 297 8.89 27.22 7.40
CA ILE A 297 7.73 26.41 7.79
C ILE A 297 6.58 27.36 8.06
N PHE A 298 5.43 27.08 7.49
CA PHE A 298 4.23 27.90 7.59
C PHE A 298 3.05 27.08 8.08
N ALA A 299 2.16 27.72 8.84
CA ALA A 299 0.93 27.13 9.35
C ALA A 299 -0.26 28.07 9.13
N LYS A 300 -1.33 27.50 8.61
CA LYS A 300 -2.63 28.15 8.42
C LYS A 300 -3.28 28.48 9.78
N LYS A 301 -4.18 29.46 9.79
CA LYS A 301 -5.03 29.71 10.97
C LYS A 301 -5.88 28.46 11.26
N ASN A 302 -5.87 27.99 12.51
CA ASN A 302 -6.57 26.78 12.93
C ASN A 302 -6.17 25.54 12.09
N ALA A 303 -4.88 25.43 11.77
CA ALA A 303 -4.33 24.31 11.00
C ALA A 303 -4.59 22.97 11.71
N ILE A 304 -4.84 21.93 10.91
CA ILE A 304 -4.94 20.55 11.36
C ILE A 304 -3.74 19.78 10.84
N TYR A 305 -2.99 19.14 11.74
CA TYR A 305 -1.88 18.28 11.33
C TYR A 305 -2.45 16.93 10.90
N GLN A 306 -2.20 16.56 9.66
CA GLN A 306 -2.70 15.31 9.11
C GLN A 306 -1.60 14.26 9.09
N ALA A 307 -1.92 13.07 9.58
CA ALA A 307 -1.01 11.93 9.60
C ALA A 307 -1.77 10.64 9.27
N THR A 308 -1.01 9.60 8.98
CA THR A 308 -1.51 8.23 8.85
C THR A 308 -0.54 7.24 9.49
N VAL A 309 -0.98 5.99 9.60
CA VAL A 309 -0.19 4.84 10.03
C VAL A 309 -0.09 3.85 8.88
N VAL A 310 1.12 3.34 8.66
CA VAL A 310 1.41 2.19 7.77
C VAL A 310 2.02 1.06 8.61
N GLY A 311 1.83 -0.19 8.19
CA GLY A 311 2.13 -1.39 8.99
C GLY A 311 1.28 -2.58 8.55
N LYS A 312 1.06 -3.57 9.44
CA LYS A 312 0.26 -4.76 9.06
C LYS A 312 -1.19 -4.38 8.71
N PRO A 313 -1.76 -4.97 7.64
CA PRO A 313 -3.11 -4.65 7.16
C PRO A 313 -4.23 -5.09 8.12
N PRO A 314 -5.46 -4.60 7.96
CA PRO A 314 -5.84 -3.49 7.07
C PRO A 314 -5.45 -2.14 7.68
N LEU A 315 -5.25 -1.12 6.84
CA LEU A 315 -5.00 0.28 7.21
C LEU A 315 -5.77 1.24 6.30
N GLU A 316 -5.60 2.55 6.51
CA GLU A 316 -6.28 3.61 5.76
C GLU A 316 -6.03 3.50 4.24
N ASP A 317 -4.84 3.03 3.88
CA ASP A 317 -4.42 2.75 2.52
C ASP A 317 -5.31 1.71 1.80
N LYS A 318 -6.02 0.83 2.53
CA LYS A 318 -7.03 -0.09 1.96
C LYS A 318 -8.05 0.66 1.13
N TYR A 319 -8.59 1.74 1.68
CA TYR A 319 -9.66 2.51 1.05
C TYR A 319 -9.10 3.44 -0.03
N MET A 320 -7.90 3.98 0.17
CA MET A 320 -7.21 4.74 -0.87
C MET A 320 -6.89 3.85 -2.09
N GLY A 321 -6.42 2.63 -1.83
CA GLY A 321 -6.12 1.58 -2.80
C GLY A 321 -7.36 1.14 -3.57
N LEU A 322 -8.51 0.99 -2.91
CA LEU A 322 -9.80 0.74 -3.60
C LEU A 322 -10.11 1.83 -4.63
N GLY A 323 -9.95 3.10 -4.26
CA GLY A 323 -10.13 4.21 -5.20
C GLY A 323 -9.18 4.12 -6.39
N THR A 324 -7.90 3.82 -6.14
CA THR A 324 -6.90 3.62 -7.21
C THR A 324 -7.26 2.44 -8.10
N GLU A 325 -7.64 1.31 -7.52
CA GLU A 325 -7.94 0.08 -8.22
C GLU A 325 -9.04 0.30 -9.28
N ARG A 326 -10.14 0.90 -8.85
CA ARG A 326 -11.33 1.14 -9.67
C ARG A 326 -11.12 2.24 -10.71
N VAL A 327 -10.54 3.37 -10.31
CA VAL A 327 -10.33 4.52 -11.20
C VAL A 327 -9.39 4.17 -12.37
N PHE A 328 -8.39 3.32 -12.13
CA PHE A 328 -7.37 2.99 -13.13
C PHE A 328 -7.64 1.70 -13.90
N LEU A 329 -8.64 0.89 -13.53
CA LEU A 329 -9.04 -0.31 -14.29
C LEU A 329 -9.23 -0.04 -15.80
N PRO A 330 -9.96 1.02 -16.23
CA PRO A 330 -10.13 1.29 -17.66
C PRO A 330 -8.82 1.57 -18.42
N LEU A 331 -7.81 2.13 -17.74
CA LEU A 331 -6.49 2.39 -18.32
C LEU A 331 -5.67 1.09 -18.41
N LEU A 332 -5.79 0.19 -17.43
CA LEU A 332 -5.15 -1.13 -17.52
C LEU A 332 -5.75 -1.96 -18.66
N GLN A 333 -7.07 -1.89 -18.85
CA GLN A 333 -7.79 -2.58 -19.91
C GLN A 333 -7.36 -2.15 -21.32
N THR A 334 -6.73 -0.99 -21.52
CA THR A 334 -6.16 -0.65 -22.85
C THR A 334 -4.96 -1.51 -23.22
N ASN A 335 -4.26 -2.08 -22.22
CA ASN A 335 -3.11 -2.97 -22.40
C ASN A 335 -3.46 -4.45 -22.18
N ALA A 336 -4.57 -4.73 -21.48
CA ALA A 336 -5.13 -6.06 -21.26
C ALA A 336 -6.64 -6.05 -21.60
N PRO A 337 -7.02 -6.06 -22.89
CA PRO A 337 -8.40 -5.83 -23.32
C PRO A 337 -9.41 -6.86 -22.83
N ASP A 338 -8.97 -8.09 -22.59
CA ASP A 338 -9.80 -9.18 -22.09
C ASP A 338 -9.77 -9.33 -20.55
N LEU A 339 -9.18 -8.35 -19.85
CA LEU A 339 -9.29 -8.23 -18.38
C LEU A 339 -10.69 -7.71 -18.03
N ILE A 340 -11.51 -8.53 -17.39
CA ILE A 340 -12.85 -8.17 -16.93
C ILE A 340 -12.75 -7.35 -15.65
N ASP A 341 -11.98 -7.84 -14.68
CA ASP A 341 -11.80 -7.21 -13.37
C ASP A 341 -10.49 -7.69 -12.71
N TYR A 342 -10.01 -6.96 -11.70
CA TYR A 342 -8.95 -7.42 -10.81
C TYR A 342 -9.24 -6.98 -9.38
N ASN A 343 -8.67 -7.65 -8.39
CA ASN A 343 -8.75 -7.27 -6.99
C ASN A 343 -7.36 -7.35 -6.36
N MET A 344 -7.03 -6.33 -5.58
CA MET A 344 -5.81 -6.20 -4.79
C MET A 344 -6.17 -6.32 -3.30
N PRO A 345 -6.23 -7.54 -2.72
CA PRO A 345 -6.54 -7.71 -1.30
C PRO A 345 -5.55 -6.92 -0.43
N GLU A 346 -6.01 -6.26 0.62
CA GLU A 346 -5.12 -5.47 1.47
C GLU A 346 -4.16 -6.36 2.27
N ASN A 347 -4.62 -7.55 2.69
CA ASN A 347 -3.76 -8.57 3.28
C ASN A 347 -2.90 -9.31 2.24
N GLY A 348 -3.11 -9.02 0.96
CA GLY A 348 -2.21 -9.32 -0.15
C GLY A 348 -1.16 -8.24 -0.38
N VAL A 349 -1.05 -7.22 0.49
CA VAL A 349 -0.22 -6.01 0.34
C VAL A 349 -0.37 -5.38 -1.04
N PHE A 350 -1.60 -5.35 -1.52
CA PHE A 350 -2.01 -4.84 -2.84
C PHE A 350 -1.30 -5.52 -4.02
N HIS A 351 -0.07 -5.12 -4.32
CA HIS A 351 0.71 -5.62 -5.44
C HIS A 351 1.40 -6.97 -5.14
N ASN A 352 1.57 -7.38 -3.88
CA ASN A 352 2.16 -8.70 -3.63
C ASN A 352 1.23 -9.84 -4.08
N LEU A 353 -0.09 -9.66 -4.06
CA LEU A 353 -1.06 -10.62 -4.59
C LEU A 353 -2.19 -9.94 -5.34
N ILE A 354 -2.37 -10.29 -6.61
CA ILE A 354 -3.52 -9.86 -7.41
C ILE A 354 -4.38 -11.06 -7.80
N LEU A 355 -5.69 -10.88 -7.70
CA LEU A 355 -6.69 -11.78 -8.27
C LEU A 355 -7.21 -11.13 -9.54
N ALA A 356 -7.18 -11.81 -10.68
CA ALA A 356 -7.59 -11.25 -11.97
C ALA A 356 -8.67 -12.14 -12.61
N LYS A 357 -9.74 -11.51 -13.07
CA LYS A 357 -10.82 -12.16 -13.83
C LYS A 357 -10.72 -11.77 -15.28
N ILE A 358 -10.66 -12.75 -16.17
CA ILE A 358 -10.40 -12.55 -17.60
C ILE A 358 -11.45 -13.26 -18.46
N GLU A 359 -11.66 -12.79 -19.67
CA GLU A 359 -12.41 -13.51 -20.70
C GLU A 359 -11.44 -14.46 -21.45
N ALA A 360 -11.39 -15.73 -21.05
CA ALA A 360 -10.36 -16.67 -21.50
C ALA A 360 -10.65 -17.24 -22.89
N LYS A 361 -10.32 -16.49 -23.95
CA LYS A 361 -10.67 -16.81 -25.35
C LYS A 361 -9.82 -17.90 -26.05
N TYR A 362 -8.58 -18.14 -25.63
CA TYR A 362 -7.66 -19.06 -26.32
C TYR A 362 -6.58 -19.64 -25.39
N PRO A 363 -5.88 -20.72 -25.80
CA PRO A 363 -4.80 -21.29 -24.98
C PRO A 363 -3.73 -20.26 -24.62
N ALA A 364 -3.27 -20.30 -23.37
CA ALA A 364 -2.27 -19.40 -22.80
C ALA A 364 -2.70 -17.90 -22.72
N HIS A 365 -3.99 -17.60 -22.81
CA HIS A 365 -4.47 -16.21 -22.70
C HIS A 365 -4.15 -15.57 -21.33
N ALA A 366 -4.35 -16.31 -20.22
CA ALA A 366 -3.93 -15.85 -18.89
C ALA A 366 -2.43 -15.51 -18.84
N LYS A 367 -1.59 -16.33 -19.48
CA LYS A 367 -0.14 -16.12 -19.57
C LYS A 367 0.23 -14.84 -20.33
N GLN A 368 -0.50 -14.49 -21.38
CA GLN A 368 -0.33 -13.20 -22.06
C GLN A 368 -0.59 -12.03 -21.10
N ILE A 369 -1.69 -12.09 -20.34
CA ILE A 369 -2.05 -11.03 -19.40
C ILE A 369 -1.08 -10.96 -18.21
N MET A 370 -0.54 -12.09 -17.74
CA MET A 370 0.56 -12.13 -16.76
C MET A 370 1.74 -11.23 -17.21
N HIS A 371 2.15 -11.33 -18.47
CA HIS A 371 3.22 -10.49 -19.02
C HIS A 371 2.84 -9.01 -19.11
N THR A 372 1.57 -8.67 -19.37
CA THR A 372 1.09 -7.29 -19.29
C THR A 372 1.20 -6.75 -17.86
N PHE A 373 0.78 -7.52 -16.86
CA PHE A 373 0.87 -7.10 -15.46
C PHE A 373 2.32 -6.84 -15.07
N TRP A 374 3.23 -7.74 -15.42
CA TRP A 374 4.65 -7.59 -15.11
C TRP A 374 5.39 -6.56 -15.99
N GLY A 375 4.76 -6.05 -17.06
CA GLY A 375 5.38 -5.14 -18.01
C GLY A 375 4.95 -3.67 -17.91
N VAL A 376 3.82 -3.35 -17.27
CA VAL A 376 3.21 -2.01 -17.37
C VAL A 376 3.22 -1.26 -16.04
N GLY A 377 3.86 -0.09 -16.03
CA GLY A 377 3.76 0.89 -14.93
C GLY A 377 4.04 0.30 -13.55
N GLN A 378 3.27 0.73 -12.53
CA GLN A 378 3.38 0.20 -11.17
C GLN A 378 2.83 -1.24 -11.03
N MET A 379 2.07 -1.73 -12.01
CA MET A 379 1.63 -3.14 -12.03
C MET A 379 2.83 -4.09 -12.17
N SER A 380 3.96 -3.61 -12.69
CA SER A 380 5.19 -4.40 -12.77
C SER A 380 5.71 -4.92 -11.42
N PHE A 381 5.30 -4.30 -10.30
CA PHE A 381 5.65 -4.76 -8.95
C PHE A 381 4.91 -6.04 -8.54
N VAL A 382 3.92 -6.49 -9.31
CA VAL A 382 3.14 -7.68 -8.97
C VAL A 382 4.04 -8.88 -8.78
N LYS A 383 4.01 -9.47 -7.58
CA LYS A 383 4.77 -10.68 -7.25
C LYS A 383 3.98 -11.93 -7.61
N HIS A 384 2.72 -11.98 -7.19
CA HIS A 384 1.85 -13.14 -7.39
C HIS A 384 0.54 -12.71 -8.04
N ALA A 385 0.11 -13.43 -9.07
CA ALA A 385 -1.18 -13.19 -9.70
C ALA A 385 -1.91 -14.51 -9.94
N ILE A 386 -3.19 -14.57 -9.58
CA ILE A 386 -4.07 -15.71 -9.85
C ILE A 386 -5.13 -15.27 -10.85
N PHE A 387 -5.20 -15.97 -11.98
CA PHE A 387 -6.13 -15.68 -13.06
C PHE A 387 -7.28 -16.68 -13.05
N VAL A 388 -8.50 -16.17 -13.09
CA VAL A 388 -9.73 -16.96 -13.19
C VAL A 388 -10.55 -16.51 -14.38
N ASP A 389 -11.36 -17.41 -14.94
CA ASP A 389 -12.20 -17.11 -16.10
C ASP A 389 -13.48 -16.34 -15.73
N GLU A 390 -14.24 -15.95 -16.76
CA GLU A 390 -15.46 -15.16 -16.66
C GLU A 390 -16.57 -15.79 -15.81
N ASN A 391 -16.55 -17.11 -15.59
CA ASN A 391 -17.54 -17.83 -14.77
C ASN A 391 -17.21 -17.86 -13.28
N ALA A 392 -16.01 -17.40 -12.91
CA ALA A 392 -15.59 -17.37 -11.52
C ALA A 392 -16.51 -16.49 -10.65
N PRO A 393 -16.66 -16.81 -9.35
CA PRO A 393 -17.30 -15.93 -8.38
C PRO A 393 -16.69 -14.51 -8.37
N CYS A 394 -17.38 -13.59 -7.71
CA CYS A 394 -16.87 -12.25 -7.44
C CYS A 394 -15.48 -12.31 -6.77
N LEU A 395 -14.55 -11.46 -7.20
CA LEU A 395 -13.15 -11.50 -6.74
C LEU A 395 -13.00 -11.18 -5.24
N GLN A 396 -14.04 -10.62 -4.62
CA GLN A 396 -14.12 -10.31 -3.19
C GLN A 396 -14.90 -11.37 -2.38
N ASP A 397 -15.59 -12.32 -3.03
CA ASP A 397 -16.31 -13.43 -2.38
C ASP A 397 -15.36 -14.62 -2.18
N TYR A 398 -14.43 -14.48 -1.24
CA TYR A 398 -13.36 -15.45 -1.00
C TYR A 398 -13.87 -16.86 -0.63
N ASP A 399 -15.02 -16.95 0.04
CA ASP A 399 -15.62 -18.22 0.44
C ASP A 399 -16.00 -19.09 -0.78
N LYS A 400 -16.40 -18.46 -1.89
CA LYS A 400 -16.68 -19.15 -3.16
C LYS A 400 -15.48 -19.18 -4.10
N LEU A 401 -14.72 -18.09 -4.14
CA LEU A 401 -13.60 -17.94 -5.08
C LEU A 401 -12.45 -18.89 -4.77
N ILE A 402 -12.09 -19.10 -3.50
CA ILE A 402 -10.96 -19.97 -3.15
C ILE A 402 -11.25 -21.43 -3.57
N PRO A 403 -12.39 -22.03 -3.23
CA PRO A 403 -12.75 -23.35 -3.76
C PRO A 403 -12.76 -23.42 -5.29
N TYR A 404 -13.24 -22.37 -5.97
CA TYR A 404 -13.24 -22.29 -7.44
C TYR A 404 -11.81 -22.42 -8.00
N ILE A 405 -10.86 -21.67 -7.43
CA ILE A 405 -9.44 -21.70 -7.80
C ILE A 405 -8.84 -23.07 -7.48
N LEU A 406 -9.05 -23.60 -6.27
CA LEU A 406 -8.42 -24.85 -5.84
C LEU A 406 -8.93 -26.08 -6.60
N ASN A 407 -10.17 -26.07 -7.09
CA ASN A 407 -10.70 -27.11 -7.97
C ASN A 407 -10.15 -27.05 -9.39
N ARG A 408 -9.51 -25.93 -9.77
CA ARG A 408 -8.88 -25.70 -11.09
C ARG A 408 -7.36 -25.60 -11.01
N PHE A 409 -6.79 -25.91 -9.85
CA PHE A 409 -5.35 -25.86 -9.64
C PHE A 409 -4.62 -26.83 -10.57
N ASP A 410 -3.56 -26.34 -11.20
CA ASP A 410 -2.70 -27.11 -12.08
C ASP A 410 -1.27 -26.59 -11.95
N GLU A 411 -0.35 -27.45 -11.51
CA GLU A 411 1.04 -27.08 -11.34
C GLU A 411 1.74 -26.76 -12.67
N GLU A 412 1.28 -27.32 -13.79
CA GLU A 412 1.81 -27.02 -15.12
C GLU A 412 1.37 -25.62 -15.61
N LYS A 413 0.29 -25.09 -15.03
CA LYS A 413 -0.23 -23.73 -15.26
C LYS A 413 0.32 -22.70 -14.28
N LEU A 414 1.23 -23.08 -13.38
CA LEU A 414 1.96 -22.17 -12.52
C LEU A 414 3.22 -21.67 -13.24
N LEU A 415 3.17 -20.44 -13.71
CA LEU A 415 4.31 -19.78 -14.36
C LEU A 415 5.20 -19.12 -13.32
N ILE A 416 6.46 -19.55 -13.24
CA ILE A 416 7.53 -18.84 -12.54
C ILE A 416 8.27 -17.95 -13.53
N SER A 417 8.41 -16.68 -13.18
CA SER A 417 9.13 -15.65 -13.96
C SER A 417 9.98 -14.80 -13.02
N GLU A 418 10.50 -13.69 -13.54
CA GLU A 418 11.32 -12.73 -12.80
C GLU A 418 11.15 -11.33 -13.40
N GLY A 419 11.40 -10.30 -12.60
CA GLY A 419 11.30 -8.92 -13.05
C GLY A 419 11.47 -7.93 -11.91
N ILE A 420 10.95 -6.72 -12.12
CA ILE A 420 11.03 -5.64 -11.13
C ILE A 420 10.20 -5.99 -9.89
N CYS A 421 10.77 -5.83 -8.71
CA CYS A 421 10.05 -5.86 -7.44
C CYS A 421 9.99 -4.46 -6.81
N ASP A 422 9.07 -4.27 -5.87
CA ASP A 422 9.09 -3.07 -5.02
C ASP A 422 10.46 -2.95 -4.32
N GLN A 423 10.93 -1.71 -4.16
CA GLN A 423 12.19 -1.42 -3.46
C GLN A 423 12.20 -1.99 -2.03
N LEU A 424 11.02 -2.10 -1.42
CA LEU A 424 10.79 -2.52 -0.05
C LEU A 424 10.53 -4.02 0.08
N ASP A 425 10.59 -4.80 -1.02
CA ASP A 425 10.44 -6.26 -0.98
C ASP A 425 11.63 -6.92 -0.29
N HIS A 426 11.46 -7.26 0.99
CA HIS A 426 12.49 -7.92 1.77
C HIS A 426 12.72 -9.36 1.35
N ALA A 427 11.74 -10.06 0.78
CA ALA A 427 11.93 -11.46 0.40
C ALA A 427 12.93 -11.61 -0.75
N SER A 428 13.07 -10.58 -1.59
CA SER A 428 14.10 -10.60 -2.63
C SER A 428 15.51 -10.40 -2.06
N ASN A 429 16.44 -11.25 -2.52
CA ASN A 429 17.86 -11.10 -2.22
C ASN A 429 18.50 -9.95 -3.02
N THR A 430 17.92 -9.58 -4.16
CA THR A 430 18.46 -8.56 -5.08
C THR A 430 17.62 -7.29 -5.00
N TYR A 431 18.27 -6.14 -5.00
CA TYR A 431 17.58 -4.84 -4.94
C TYR A 431 16.65 -4.65 -6.16
N CYS A 432 15.37 -4.34 -5.91
CA CYS A 432 14.31 -4.10 -6.91
C CYS A 432 14.14 -5.19 -8.00
N TYR A 433 14.58 -6.42 -7.76
CA TYR A 433 14.45 -7.52 -8.73
C TYR A 433 14.20 -8.83 -8.00
N GLY A 434 13.25 -9.64 -8.47
CA GLY A 434 12.95 -10.92 -7.83
C GLY A 434 12.05 -11.82 -8.67
N GLY A 435 11.78 -13.01 -8.15
CA GLY A 435 10.90 -14.00 -8.76
C GLY A 435 9.43 -13.59 -8.70
N LYS A 436 8.68 -13.99 -9.74
CA LYS A 436 7.24 -13.74 -9.88
C LYS A 436 6.49 -15.04 -10.16
N ALA A 437 5.25 -15.15 -9.68
CA ALA A 437 4.39 -16.31 -9.93
C ALA A 437 3.05 -15.91 -10.52
N GLY A 438 2.62 -16.63 -11.57
CA GLY A 438 1.28 -16.50 -12.15
C GLY A 438 0.59 -17.86 -12.17
N LEU A 439 -0.58 -18.01 -11.57
CA LEU A 439 -1.41 -19.21 -11.67
C LEU A 439 -2.55 -18.96 -12.65
N ASP A 440 -2.62 -19.76 -13.72
CA ASP A 440 -3.80 -19.84 -14.58
C ASP A 440 -4.77 -20.90 -14.03
N ALA A 441 -5.82 -20.43 -13.35
CA ALA A 441 -6.92 -21.23 -12.80
C ALA A 441 -8.20 -21.11 -13.67
N CYS A 442 -8.05 -20.88 -14.98
CA CYS A 442 -9.17 -20.90 -15.94
C CYS A 442 -9.48 -22.33 -16.41
N GLY A 443 -10.74 -22.56 -16.76
CA GLY A 443 -11.19 -23.77 -17.45
C GLY A 443 -11.91 -24.78 -16.54
N ASP A 444 -11.75 -26.06 -16.83
CA ASP A 444 -12.52 -27.14 -16.20
C ASP A 444 -12.00 -27.53 -14.81
N GLU A 445 -12.91 -28.00 -13.96
CA GLU A 445 -12.57 -28.56 -12.65
C GLU A 445 -11.90 -29.92 -12.76
N LYS A 446 -10.95 -30.17 -11.86
CA LYS A 446 -10.32 -31.46 -11.66
C LYS A 446 -11.02 -32.26 -10.57
N LYS A 447 -11.05 -33.59 -10.73
CA LYS A 447 -11.69 -34.51 -9.77
C LYS A 447 -10.76 -34.77 -8.58
N VAL A 448 -11.33 -34.77 -7.38
CA VAL A 448 -10.60 -35.04 -6.13
C VAL A 448 -10.09 -36.49 -6.11
N GLU A 449 -8.77 -36.67 -6.11
CA GLU A 449 -8.09 -37.98 -6.09
C GLU A 449 -7.13 -38.12 -4.88
N LEU A 450 -7.38 -37.39 -3.80
CA LEU A 450 -6.54 -37.38 -2.60
C LEU A 450 -7.07 -38.29 -1.50
N GLU A 451 -6.16 -38.98 -0.81
CA GLU A 451 -6.45 -39.62 0.46
C GLU A 451 -6.35 -38.59 1.60
N ILE A 452 -7.45 -37.93 1.93
CA ILE A 452 -7.49 -36.90 2.99
C ILE A 452 -7.37 -37.56 4.38
N LEU A 453 -6.37 -37.14 5.14
CA LEU A 453 -6.15 -37.53 6.54
C LEU A 453 -6.58 -36.41 7.50
N SER A 454 -6.84 -36.75 8.77
CA SER A 454 -6.97 -35.72 9.81
C SER A 454 -5.64 -34.98 10.02
N ASN A 455 -5.70 -33.78 10.58
CA ASN A 455 -4.51 -32.98 10.85
C ASN A 455 -3.52 -33.72 11.76
N GLU A 456 -4.02 -34.45 12.77
CA GLU A 456 -3.19 -35.17 13.75
C GLU A 456 -2.47 -36.35 13.10
N THR A 457 -3.15 -37.12 12.25
CA THR A 457 -2.57 -38.26 11.54
C THR A 457 -1.58 -37.79 10.49
N LEU A 458 -1.92 -36.75 9.71
CA LEU A 458 -1.01 -36.17 8.73
C LEU A 458 0.24 -35.59 9.40
N LEU A 459 0.08 -34.89 10.53
CA LEU A 459 1.20 -34.35 11.30
C LEU A 459 2.14 -35.45 11.79
N SER A 460 1.58 -36.55 12.32
CA SER A 460 2.36 -37.69 12.79
C SER A 460 3.18 -38.30 11.65
N LEU A 461 2.54 -38.52 10.49
CA LEU A 461 3.21 -39.00 9.28
C LEU A 461 4.31 -38.04 8.79
N PHE A 462 4.06 -36.73 8.81
CA PHE A 462 5.05 -35.74 8.39
C PHE A 462 6.25 -35.68 9.36
N LYS A 463 6.00 -35.77 10.67
CA LYS A 463 7.06 -35.80 11.70
C LYS A 463 7.95 -37.03 11.59
N GLU A 464 7.42 -38.18 11.17
CA GLU A 464 8.23 -39.37 10.86
C GLU A 464 9.23 -39.10 9.73
N LYS A 465 8.88 -38.24 8.76
CA LYS A 465 9.78 -37.85 7.66
C LYS A 465 10.73 -36.73 8.06
N ASP A 466 10.25 -35.76 8.83
CA ASP A 466 11.06 -34.65 9.30
C ASP A 466 10.61 -34.13 10.68
N GLN A 467 11.48 -34.32 11.68
CA GLN A 467 11.23 -33.93 13.07
C GLN A 467 11.23 -32.40 13.29
N SER A 468 11.63 -31.61 12.31
CA SER A 468 11.55 -30.14 12.39
C SER A 468 10.13 -29.60 12.23
N ILE A 469 9.21 -30.39 11.67
CA ILE A 469 7.81 -30.04 11.53
C ILE A 469 7.16 -30.05 12.92
N LEU A 470 6.59 -28.92 13.33
CA LEU A 470 6.04 -28.76 14.68
C LEU A 470 4.53 -29.01 14.71
N ASN A 471 3.82 -28.42 13.77
CA ASN A 471 2.36 -28.45 13.67
C ASN A 471 1.91 -28.24 12.22
N LEU A 472 0.67 -28.56 11.89
CA LEU A 472 0.07 -28.24 10.60
C LEU A 472 -1.44 -28.05 10.69
N LYS A 473 -2.00 -27.39 9.67
CA LYS A 473 -3.44 -27.25 9.47
C LYS A 473 -3.78 -27.33 7.99
N GLN A 474 -4.77 -28.15 7.66
CA GLN A 474 -5.33 -28.24 6.32
C GLN A 474 -6.52 -27.30 6.16
N PHE A 475 -6.59 -26.65 5.00
CA PHE A 475 -7.69 -25.80 4.56
C PHE A 475 -8.29 -26.33 3.27
N TYR A 476 -9.61 -26.18 3.12
CA TYR A 476 -10.35 -26.56 1.91
C TYR A 476 -10.14 -28.04 1.51
N THR A 477 -10.17 -28.97 2.48
CA THR A 477 -9.97 -30.41 2.26
C THR A 477 -11.00 -31.07 1.34
N GLN A 478 -12.11 -30.38 1.05
CA GLN A 478 -13.14 -30.78 0.11
C GLN A 478 -12.80 -30.48 -1.37
N THR A 479 -11.71 -29.76 -1.64
CA THR A 479 -11.33 -29.33 -2.99
C THR A 479 -10.31 -30.27 -3.64
N PHE A 480 -10.05 -30.10 -4.94
CA PHE A 480 -9.01 -30.86 -5.65
C PHE A 480 -7.61 -30.63 -5.07
N ALA A 481 -7.28 -29.38 -4.72
CA ALA A 481 -5.98 -29.00 -4.19
C ALA A 481 -6.08 -28.32 -2.81
N PRO A 482 -6.31 -29.08 -1.72
CA PRO A 482 -6.25 -28.56 -0.37
C PRO A 482 -4.90 -27.93 -0.06
N ILE A 483 -4.92 -26.88 0.77
CA ILE A 483 -3.71 -26.20 1.24
C ILE A 483 -3.37 -26.74 2.62
N CYS A 484 -2.18 -27.29 2.79
CA CYS A 484 -1.64 -27.69 4.09
C CYS A 484 -0.58 -26.67 4.53
N VAL A 485 -0.88 -25.93 5.59
CA VAL A 485 0.03 -24.95 6.19
C VAL A 485 0.77 -25.61 7.34
N ILE A 486 2.10 -25.50 7.35
CA ILE A 486 3.01 -26.24 8.24
C ILE A 486 3.86 -25.24 9.03
N LEU A 487 3.87 -25.36 10.35
CA LEU A 487 4.84 -24.68 11.21
C LEU A 487 6.11 -25.54 11.30
N ILE A 488 7.25 -24.93 11.02
CA ILE A 488 8.53 -25.64 10.99
C ILE A 488 9.61 -24.88 11.77
N ASN A 489 10.36 -25.60 12.60
CA ASN A 489 11.62 -25.10 13.15
C ASN A 489 12.73 -25.38 12.13
N LYS A 490 12.91 -24.48 11.16
CA LYS A 490 13.75 -24.73 9.98
C LYS A 490 15.21 -25.02 10.34
N LYS A 491 15.65 -26.25 10.05
CA LYS A 491 17.04 -26.73 10.26
C LYS A 491 17.79 -26.99 8.96
N GLU A 492 17.07 -27.09 7.84
CA GLU A 492 17.59 -27.33 6.50
C GLU A 492 16.70 -26.62 5.47
N LYS A 493 17.06 -26.67 4.18
CA LYS A 493 16.27 -26.00 3.14
C LYS A 493 14.90 -26.67 3.01
N ILE A 494 13.83 -25.87 2.86
CA ILE A 494 12.48 -26.41 2.66
C ILE A 494 12.38 -27.30 1.42
N ALA A 495 13.17 -27.05 0.37
CA ALA A 495 13.28 -27.96 -0.77
C ALA A 495 13.63 -29.39 -0.35
N GLN A 496 14.55 -29.57 0.61
CA GLN A 496 14.97 -30.89 1.11
C GLN A 496 13.87 -31.55 1.94
N VAL A 497 13.20 -30.78 2.80
CA VAL A 497 12.03 -31.25 3.57
C VAL A 497 10.92 -31.69 2.61
N PHE A 498 10.66 -30.91 1.56
CA PHE A 498 9.66 -31.22 0.54
C PHE A 498 9.97 -32.52 -0.21
N GLU A 499 11.25 -32.78 -0.55
CA GLU A 499 11.66 -34.06 -1.16
C GLU A 499 11.36 -35.25 -0.23
N LYS A 500 11.61 -35.15 1.09
CA LYS A 500 11.29 -36.22 2.05
C LYS A 500 9.78 -36.49 2.10
N LEU A 501 8.97 -35.43 2.04
CA LEU A 501 7.50 -35.51 2.05
C LEU A 501 6.90 -36.05 0.75
N GLN A 502 7.66 -36.15 -0.35
CA GLN A 502 7.17 -36.77 -1.60
C GLN A 502 6.68 -38.21 -1.40
N THR A 503 7.21 -38.93 -0.41
CA THR A 503 6.73 -40.27 -0.03
C THR A 503 5.28 -40.29 0.46
N CYS A 504 4.74 -39.13 0.83
CA CYS A 504 3.38 -38.92 1.33
C CYS A 504 2.48 -38.18 0.32
N LYS A 505 2.90 -37.98 -0.94
CA LYS A 505 2.23 -37.12 -1.94
C LYS A 505 0.77 -37.48 -2.27
N LYS A 506 0.31 -38.68 -1.92
CA LYS A 506 -1.10 -39.07 -2.06
C LYS A 506 -2.04 -38.36 -1.07
N HIS A 507 -1.49 -37.66 -0.09
CA HIS A 507 -2.22 -36.96 0.97
C HIS A 507 -2.21 -35.43 0.84
N PHE A 508 -1.51 -34.84 -0.14
CA PHE A 508 -1.45 -33.39 -0.30
C PHE A 508 -1.30 -32.94 -1.76
N ARG A 509 -1.56 -31.65 -2.00
CA ARG A 509 -1.28 -30.96 -3.26
C ARG A 509 -0.46 -29.69 -3.05
N ILE A 510 -0.88 -28.84 -2.12
CA ILE A 510 -0.18 -27.58 -1.84
C ILE A 510 0.32 -27.59 -0.39
N LEU A 511 1.63 -27.46 -0.21
CA LEU A 511 2.27 -27.29 1.10
C LEU A 511 2.79 -25.87 1.25
N VAL A 512 2.55 -25.24 2.40
CA VAL A 512 3.05 -23.91 2.73
C VAL A 512 3.77 -23.97 4.07
N PHE A 513 5.06 -23.62 4.09
CA PHE A 513 5.89 -23.67 5.28
C PHE A 513 6.06 -22.28 5.88
N LEU A 514 5.84 -22.15 7.19
CA LEU A 514 5.94 -20.90 7.95
C LEU A 514 6.78 -21.08 9.22
N ASP A 515 7.34 -19.96 9.69
CA ASP A 515 8.07 -19.90 10.95
C ASP A 515 7.17 -20.22 12.16
N THR A 516 7.81 -20.52 13.28
CA THR A 516 7.15 -21.02 14.50
C THR A 516 6.22 -20.01 15.19
N ASP A 517 6.33 -18.73 14.86
CA ASP A 517 5.52 -17.65 15.41
C ASP A 517 4.18 -17.45 14.67
N ALA A 518 3.96 -18.13 13.54
CA ALA A 518 2.71 -18.02 12.79
C ALA A 518 1.53 -18.73 13.48
N ILE A 519 0.35 -18.12 13.43
CA ILE A 519 -0.89 -18.65 14.02
C ILE A 519 -1.70 -19.39 12.95
N LEU A 520 -1.70 -20.72 13.00
CA LEU A 520 -2.37 -21.56 12.00
C LEU A 520 -3.89 -21.32 11.91
N GLU A 521 -4.53 -20.83 12.96
CA GLU A 521 -5.97 -20.54 12.97
C GLU A 521 -6.34 -19.22 12.28
N ASN A 522 -5.36 -18.41 11.87
CA ASN A 522 -5.59 -17.06 11.36
C ASN A 522 -5.33 -16.93 9.85
N PRO A 523 -6.22 -17.42 8.97
CA PRO A 523 -6.00 -17.40 7.52
C PRO A 523 -5.76 -16.00 6.96
N TYR A 524 -6.34 -14.95 7.58
CA TYR A 524 -6.14 -13.57 7.16
C TYR A 524 -4.66 -13.16 7.22
N MET A 525 -3.99 -13.43 8.35
CA MET A 525 -2.58 -13.11 8.55
C MET A 525 -1.64 -14.13 7.92
N LEU A 526 -2.06 -15.39 7.74
CA LEU A 526 -1.29 -16.37 6.99
C LEU A 526 -1.09 -15.93 5.52
N ILE A 527 -2.14 -15.42 4.85
CA ILE A 527 -2.01 -14.88 3.49
C ILE A 527 -0.98 -13.75 3.47
N TRP A 528 -1.09 -12.78 4.39
CA TRP A 528 -0.15 -11.67 4.50
C TRP A 528 1.29 -12.16 4.67
N ARG A 529 1.55 -13.11 5.58
CA ARG A 529 2.89 -13.68 5.78
C ARG A 529 3.42 -14.34 4.50
N VAL A 530 2.61 -15.17 3.85
CA VAL A 530 3.02 -15.93 2.67
C VAL A 530 3.41 -15.00 1.52
N VAL A 531 2.56 -14.04 1.15
CA VAL A 531 2.81 -13.21 -0.04
C VAL A 531 3.96 -12.22 0.16
N ASN A 532 4.25 -11.84 1.41
CA ASN A 532 5.40 -11.00 1.73
C ASN A 532 6.72 -11.77 1.73
N ASN A 533 6.73 -13.00 2.25
CA ASN A 533 7.97 -13.71 2.60
C ASN A 533 8.56 -14.57 1.47
N ILE A 534 7.97 -14.52 0.26
CA ILE A 534 8.40 -15.37 -0.85
C ILE A 534 9.00 -14.56 -2.01
N ASP A 535 10.12 -15.05 -2.53
CA ASP A 535 10.59 -14.81 -3.89
C ASP A 535 10.23 -16.06 -4.70
N ALA A 536 9.36 -15.93 -5.70
CA ALA A 536 8.79 -17.10 -6.39
C ALA A 536 9.84 -18.01 -7.05
N LYS A 537 10.99 -17.47 -7.46
CA LYS A 537 12.05 -18.24 -8.13
C LYS A 537 12.84 -19.08 -7.14
N ARG A 538 12.98 -18.60 -5.91
CA ARG A 538 13.71 -19.29 -4.84
C ARG A 538 12.81 -20.23 -4.04
N ASP A 539 11.56 -19.82 -3.80
CA ASP A 539 10.76 -20.33 -2.70
C ASP A 539 9.56 -21.20 -3.13
N ILE A 540 9.27 -21.27 -4.44
CA ILE A 540 8.22 -22.14 -4.97
C ILE A 540 8.86 -23.35 -5.63
N PHE A 541 8.52 -24.54 -5.13
CA PHE A 541 9.00 -25.82 -5.62
C PHE A 541 7.86 -26.57 -6.30
N ILE A 542 8.02 -26.84 -7.59
CA ILE A 542 7.00 -27.52 -8.40
C ILE A 542 7.45 -28.97 -8.65
N LYS A 543 6.55 -29.91 -8.35
CA LYS A 543 6.66 -31.33 -8.68
C LYS A 543 5.35 -31.79 -9.30
N LYS A 544 5.37 -32.92 -10.01
CA LYS A 544 4.16 -33.49 -10.58
C LYS A 544 3.09 -33.67 -9.49
N ASP A 545 1.90 -33.15 -9.76
CA ASP A 545 0.71 -33.13 -8.90
C ASP A 545 0.86 -32.31 -7.60
N CYS A 546 1.99 -31.68 -7.28
CA CYS A 546 2.13 -30.97 -6.01
C CYS A 546 3.15 -29.81 -6.01
N VAL A 547 2.87 -28.81 -5.17
CA VAL A 547 3.71 -27.61 -4.99
C VAL A 547 4.00 -27.40 -3.51
N ALA A 548 5.21 -26.96 -3.22
CA ALA A 548 5.59 -26.44 -1.90
C ALA A 548 6.02 -24.98 -1.98
N ILE A 549 5.66 -24.21 -0.97
CA ILE A 549 5.99 -22.79 -0.82
C ILE A 549 6.75 -22.59 0.49
N ASP A 550 7.99 -22.10 0.41
CA ASP A 550 8.77 -21.68 1.57
C ASP A 550 8.48 -20.22 1.92
N ALA A 551 7.56 -19.98 2.85
CA ALA A 551 7.26 -18.66 3.39
C ALA A 551 7.94 -18.39 4.75
N THR A 552 8.95 -19.18 5.10
CA THR A 552 9.77 -19.00 6.32
C THR A 552 10.73 -17.82 6.18
N SER A 553 11.28 -17.37 7.29
CA SER A 553 12.32 -16.33 7.31
C SER A 553 13.59 -16.84 6.63
N LYS A 554 14.22 -16.01 5.79
CA LYS A 554 15.37 -16.44 4.99
C LYS A 554 16.69 -16.08 5.65
N GLY A 555 17.69 -16.94 5.45
CA GLY A 555 19.04 -16.72 5.99
C GLY A 555 20.11 -17.44 5.18
N SER A 556 21.21 -17.79 5.86
CA SER A 556 22.37 -18.43 5.23
C SER A 556 22.03 -19.75 4.55
N LEU A 557 21.03 -20.49 5.04
CA LEU A 557 20.54 -21.72 4.41
C LEU A 557 20.10 -21.46 2.96
N GLU A 558 19.47 -20.33 2.66
CA GLU A 558 18.98 -19.99 1.32
C GLU A 558 19.93 -19.08 0.52
N ASN A 559 21.18 -18.91 0.96
CA ASN A 559 22.11 -17.89 0.45
C ASN A 559 21.52 -16.47 0.50
N TYR A 560 20.70 -16.19 1.52
CA TYR A 560 20.15 -14.87 1.78
C TYR A 560 21.10 -14.13 2.74
N HIS A 561 21.56 -12.95 2.33
CA HIS A 561 22.64 -12.23 3.03
C HIS A 561 22.19 -10.95 3.73
N LYS A 562 20.93 -10.54 3.53
CA LYS A 562 20.34 -9.40 4.25
C LYS A 562 19.84 -9.86 5.63
N GLU A 563 19.68 -8.92 6.54
CA GLU A 563 18.95 -9.18 7.78
C GLU A 563 17.46 -9.39 7.45
N TRP A 564 16.86 -10.43 8.03
CA TRP A 564 15.42 -10.64 7.89
C TRP A 564 14.66 -9.63 8.75
N PRO A 565 13.73 -8.85 8.18
CA PRO A 565 13.16 -7.73 8.90
C PRO A 565 12.20 -8.17 10.00
N LEU A 566 12.09 -7.32 11.01
CA LEU A 566 11.10 -7.48 12.07
C LEU A 566 9.72 -7.04 11.60
N MET A 567 8.68 -7.64 12.17
CA MET A 567 7.29 -7.20 11.95
C MET A 567 6.97 -5.97 12.79
N THR A 568 6.06 -5.13 12.27
CA THR A 568 5.48 -4.00 13.00
C THR A 568 4.42 -4.49 13.97
N ASN A 569 4.63 -4.24 15.26
CA ASN A 569 3.72 -4.58 16.35
C ASN A 569 3.49 -3.34 17.23
N CYS A 570 2.30 -3.23 17.81
CA CYS A 570 2.07 -2.29 18.90
C CYS A 570 2.82 -2.76 20.15
N SER A 571 3.39 -1.82 20.90
CA SER A 571 3.90 -2.10 22.24
C SER A 571 2.75 -2.49 23.18
N LYS A 572 2.83 -3.68 23.79
CA LYS A 572 1.83 -4.18 24.74
C LYS A 572 1.64 -3.24 25.93
N GLU A 573 2.73 -2.65 26.43
CA GLU A 573 2.68 -1.65 27.51
C GLU A 573 1.86 -0.41 27.11
N VAL A 574 2.05 0.09 25.89
CA VAL A 574 1.27 1.24 25.37
C VAL A 574 -0.21 0.87 25.25
N ILE A 575 -0.54 -0.33 24.76
CA ILE A 575 -1.92 -0.80 24.67
C ILE A 575 -2.57 -0.89 26.06
N ASP A 576 -1.90 -1.49 27.04
CA ASP A 576 -2.42 -1.63 28.39
C ASP A 576 -2.62 -0.27 29.06
N LYS A 577 -1.71 0.70 28.82
CA LYS A 577 -1.87 2.10 29.25
C LYS A 577 -3.07 2.78 28.62
N LEU A 578 -3.31 2.60 27.33
CA LEU A 578 -4.47 3.16 26.62
C LEU A 578 -5.79 2.57 27.12
N ILE A 579 -5.81 1.28 27.44
CA ILE A 579 -6.96 0.61 28.07
C ILE A 579 -7.20 1.16 29.47
N ALA A 580 -6.16 1.31 30.29
CA ALA A 580 -6.27 1.88 31.64
C ALA A 580 -6.78 3.33 31.64
N LYS A 581 -6.46 4.11 30.60
CA LYS A 581 -6.99 5.46 30.35
C LYS A 581 -8.43 5.47 29.80
N ASN A 582 -9.05 4.32 29.54
CA ASN A 582 -10.34 4.18 28.85
C ASN A 582 -10.38 4.79 27.43
N LEU A 583 -9.23 4.93 26.78
CA LEU A 583 -9.14 5.43 25.40
C LEU A 583 -9.31 4.32 24.37
N LEU A 584 -9.07 3.07 24.78
CA LEU A 584 -9.15 1.88 23.96
C LEU A 584 -9.89 0.76 24.72
N PRO A 585 -10.87 0.07 24.11
CA PRO A 585 -11.48 -1.11 24.72
C PRO A 585 -10.50 -2.31 24.69
N ASN A 586 -10.59 -3.19 25.69
CA ASN A 586 -9.87 -4.47 25.68
C ASN A 586 -10.58 -5.48 24.76
N ASP A 587 -10.32 -5.43 23.46
CA ASP A 587 -10.92 -6.32 22.45
C ASP A 587 -9.93 -7.43 22.05
N GLU A 588 -9.90 -8.51 22.86
CA GLU A 588 -9.00 -9.65 22.62
C GLU A 588 -9.22 -10.32 21.27
N LYS A 589 -10.46 -10.32 20.76
CA LYS A 589 -10.80 -10.94 19.47
C LYS A 589 -10.17 -10.15 18.33
N LEU A 590 -10.28 -8.83 18.35
CA LEU A 590 -9.63 -7.95 17.38
C LEU A 590 -8.10 -8.05 17.48
N PHE A 591 -7.56 -8.04 18.70
CA PHE A 591 -6.12 -8.14 18.92
C PHE A 591 -5.54 -9.44 18.37
N LYS A 592 -6.21 -10.57 18.59
CA LYS A 592 -5.81 -11.87 18.05
C LYS A 592 -5.98 -11.96 16.53
N LYS A 593 -7.08 -11.43 15.98
CA LYS A 593 -7.38 -11.47 14.53
C LYS A 593 -6.28 -10.76 13.71
N PHE A 594 -5.77 -9.63 14.21
CA PHE A 594 -4.81 -8.81 13.48
C PHE A 594 -3.39 -8.84 14.03
N GLU A 595 -3.11 -9.75 14.99
CA GLU A 595 -1.79 -9.93 15.58
C GLU A 595 -1.15 -8.60 16.02
N ILE A 596 -1.89 -7.86 16.86
CA ILE A 596 -1.57 -6.46 17.23
C ILE A 596 -0.24 -6.33 17.98
N PHE A 597 0.14 -7.31 18.80
CA PHE A 597 1.36 -7.32 19.60
C PHE A 597 2.14 -8.62 19.45
#